data_AF-A0A1A7Y7Z5-F1
#
_entry.id   AF-A0A1A7Y7Z5-F1
#
_cell.length_a   1.000
_cell.length_b   1.000
_cell.length_c   1.000
_cell.angle_alpha   90.00
_cell.angle_beta   90.00
_cell.angle_gamma   90.00
#
_symmetry.space_group_name_H-M   'P 1'
#
loop_
_entity.id
_entity.type
_entity.pdbx_description
1 polymer ?
#
loop_
_entity_poly.entity_id
_entity_poly.type
_entity_poly.pdbx_seq_one_letter_code
_entity_poly.pdbx_strand_id
1 'polypeptide(L)' 'SGELQDLLTKIERVQHPQTCQTCGGFAFIPCPMCHGSKMSVFRNCFTDSFKALKCTSCNENGLQPCASCSQ' A
#
# COMPACT_ATOMS: atom_id res chain seq x y z
N SER A 1 19.35 32.11 0.99
CA SER A 1 20.42 31.17 0.61
C SER A 1 19.95 29.77 0.93
N GLY A 2 19.98 28.84 -0.01
CA GLY A 2 19.50 27.47 0.20
C GLY A 2 20.66 26.48 0.11
N GLU A 3 21.35 26.24 1.23
CA GLU A 3 22.53 25.35 1.28
C GLU A 3 22.18 23.86 1.25
N LEU A 4 20.88 23.53 1.33
CA LEU A 4 20.40 22.15 1.35
C LEU A 4 20.78 21.38 0.09
N GLN A 5 20.78 22.04 -1.08
CA GLN A 5 21.09 21.38 -2.35
C GLN A 5 22.57 20.94 -2.44
N ASP A 6 23.48 21.78 -1.94
CA ASP A 6 24.92 21.49 -1.89
C ASP A 6 25.25 20.35 -0.92
N LEU A 7 24.53 20.28 0.21
CA LEU A 7 24.67 19.21 1.18
C LEU A 7 24.19 17.86 0.62
N LEU A 8 23.07 17.84 -0.10
CA LEU A 8 22.50 16.63 -0.70
C LEU A 8 23.38 16.04 -1.82
N THR A 9 24.22 16.85 -2.46
CA THR A 9 25.12 16.40 -3.55
C THR A 9 26.29 15.55 -3.04
N LYS A 10 26.64 15.68 -1.75
CA LYS A 10 27.73 14.94 -1.09
C LYS A 10 27.31 13.59 -0.53
N ILE A 11 26.01 13.31 -0.51
CA ILE A 11 25.46 12.03 -0.03
C ILE A 11 25.43 11.08 -1.23
N GLU A 12 26.06 9.91 -1.09
CA GLU A 12 25.95 8.87 -2.10
C GLU A 12 24.48 8.52 -2.33
N ARG A 13 24.03 8.71 -3.57
CA ARG A 13 22.71 8.26 -3.97
C ARG A 13 22.76 6.75 -4.03
N VAL A 14 22.16 6.11 -3.03
CA VAL A 14 21.90 4.68 -3.07
C VAL A 14 20.98 4.45 -4.28
N GLN A 15 21.55 3.93 -5.37
CA GLN A 15 20.77 3.37 -6.45
C GLN A 15 20.04 2.19 -5.84
N HIS A 16 18.75 2.39 -5.54
CA HIS A 16 17.94 1.28 -5.09
C HIS A 16 17.95 0.24 -6.21
N PRO A 17 18.19 -1.05 -5.89
CA PRO A 17 18.06 -2.11 -6.89
C PRO A 17 16.69 -1.94 -7.56
N GLN A 18 16.64 -2.13 -8.89
CA GLN A 18 15.45 -1.94 -9.72
C GLN A 18 14.20 -2.39 -8.97
N THR A 19 13.51 -1.44 -8.34
CA THR A 19 12.39 -1.78 -7.46
C THR A 19 11.24 -2.20 -8.35
N CYS A 20 10.45 -3.16 -7.89
CA CYS A 20 9.27 -3.58 -8.63
C CYS A 20 8.41 -2.35 -8.92
N GLN A 21 8.19 -2.04 -10.20
CA GLN A 21 7.45 -0.85 -10.62
C GLN A 21 6.01 -0.84 -10.10
N THR A 22 5.44 -2.01 -9.81
CA THR A 22 4.08 -2.16 -9.29
C THR A 22 3.96 -1.87 -7.80
N CYS A 23 4.92 -2.30 -6.97
CA CYS A 23 4.85 -2.13 -5.52
C CYS A 23 5.92 -1.19 -4.94
N GLY A 24 6.76 -0.57 -5.76
CA GLY A 24 7.84 0.32 -5.30
C GLY A 24 8.89 -0.36 -4.41
N GLY A 25 8.94 -1.70 -4.38
CA GLY A 25 9.81 -2.48 -3.48
C GLY A 25 9.17 -2.88 -2.15
N PHE A 26 7.89 -2.56 -1.90
CA PHE A 26 7.20 -2.88 -0.65
C PHE A 26 6.59 -4.30 -0.60
N ALA A 27 6.69 -5.08 -1.68
CA ALA A 27 6.15 -6.44 -1.84
C ALA A 27 4.62 -6.59 -1.69
N PHE A 28 3.91 -5.56 -1.24
CA PHE A 28 2.47 -5.50 -1.06
C PHE A 28 1.89 -4.26 -1.74
N ILE A 29 0.62 -4.34 -2.14
CA ILE A 29 -0.13 -3.24 -2.72
C ILE A 29 -1.47 -3.07 -2.00
N PRO A 30 -2.05 -1.85 -2.00
CA PRO A 30 -3.41 -1.63 -1.51
C PRO A 30 -4.40 -2.57 -2.19
N CYS A 31 -5.27 -3.19 -1.41
CA CYS A 31 -6.28 -4.09 -1.95
C CYS A 31 -7.21 -3.32 -2.90
N PRO A 32 -7.42 -3.77 -4.15
CA PRO A 32 -8.28 -3.09 -5.12
C PRO A 32 -9.76 -3.17 -4.74
N MET A 33 -10.17 -4.14 -3.93
CA MET A 33 -11.57 -4.31 -3.51
C MET A 33 -11.98 -3.33 -2.42
N CYS A 34 -11.07 -2.98 -1.48
CA CYS A 34 -11.38 -2.06 -0.38
C CYS A 34 -10.53 -0.79 -0.39
N HIS A 35 -9.68 -0.63 -1.39
CA HIS A 35 -8.71 0.47 -1.53
C HIS A 35 -7.85 0.68 -0.28
N GLY A 36 -7.52 -0.41 0.43
CA GLY A 36 -6.74 -0.35 1.68
C GLY A 36 -7.54 -0.05 2.95
N SER A 37 -8.83 0.30 2.86
CA SER A 37 -9.65 0.65 4.03
C SER A 37 -10.00 -0.53 4.95
N LYS A 38 -9.84 -1.77 4.45
CA LYS A 38 -10.33 -3.01 5.06
C LYS A 38 -11.85 -3.05 5.29
N MET A 39 -12.61 -2.07 4.80
CA MET A 39 -14.07 -2.06 4.87
C MET A 39 -14.67 -2.81 3.68
N SER A 40 -15.80 -3.49 3.89
CA SER A 40 -16.60 -4.02 2.78
C SER A 40 -17.23 -2.89 1.99
N VAL A 41 -17.26 -3.05 0.66
CA VAL A 41 -17.97 -2.12 -0.24
C VAL A 41 -19.50 -2.24 -0.09
N PHE A 42 -19.99 -3.35 0.46
CA PHE A 42 -21.40 -3.54 0.75
C PHE A 42 -21.82 -2.76 2.01
N ARG A 43 -22.74 -1.80 1.85
CA ARG A 43 -23.41 -1.15 2.98
C ARG A 43 -24.42 -2.14 3.57
N ASN A 44 -24.16 -2.61 4.79
CA ASN A 44 -25.15 -3.37 5.56
C ASN A 44 -26.24 -2.41 6.04
N CYS A 45 -27.28 -2.18 5.23
CA CYS A 45 -28.45 -1.38 5.64
C CYS A 45 -29.39 -2.13 6.61
N PHE A 46 -29.01 -3.31 7.12
CA PHE A 46 -29.93 -4.20 7.82
C PHE A 46 -29.77 -4.26 9.33
N THR A 47 -28.72 -3.65 9.90
CA THR A 47 -28.45 -3.80 11.34
C THR A 47 -27.72 -2.59 11.90
N ASP A 48 -28.41 -1.82 12.75
CA ASP A 48 -27.91 -0.66 13.50
C ASP A 48 -26.73 -0.98 14.45
N SER A 49 -26.36 -2.26 14.57
CA SER A 49 -25.39 -2.78 15.53
C SER A 49 -24.26 -3.65 14.96
N PHE A 50 -24.14 -3.84 13.62
CA PHE A 50 -23.12 -4.76 13.11
C PHE A 50 -21.81 -4.07 12.72
N LYS A 51 -20.73 -4.65 13.25
CA LYS A 51 -19.37 -4.57 12.72
C LYS A 51 -19.44 -4.49 11.19
N ALA A 52 -19.02 -3.37 10.61
CA ALA A 52 -18.85 -3.27 9.16
C ALA A 52 -18.10 -4.53 8.70
N LEU A 53 -18.70 -5.31 7.80
CA LEU A 53 -18.06 -6.52 7.30
C LEU A 53 -16.68 -6.11 6.80
N LYS A 54 -15.64 -6.81 7.24
CA LYS A 54 -14.28 -6.51 6.81
C LYS A 54 -14.08 -7.10 5.41
N CYS A 55 -13.29 -6.43 4.59
CA CYS A 55 -12.87 -6.97 3.30
C CYS A 55 -12.12 -8.30 3.52
N THR A 56 -12.56 -9.36 2.86
CA THR A 56 -11.99 -10.71 2.98
C THR A 56 -10.91 -11.01 1.92
N SER A 57 -10.76 -10.14 0.92
CA SER A 57 -9.80 -10.30 -0.16
C SER A 57 -8.36 -9.89 0.22
N CYS A 58 -8.14 -9.32 1.41
CA CYS A 58 -6.86 -8.74 1.83
C CYS A 58 -6.52 -9.07 3.28
N ASN A 59 -5.27 -8.83 3.67
CA ASN A 59 -4.81 -9.03 5.03
C ASN A 59 -5.40 -8.01 6.02
N GLU A 60 -5.03 -8.11 7.30
CA GLU A 60 -5.44 -7.22 8.40
C GLU A 60 -5.31 -5.72 8.06
N ASN A 61 -4.32 -5.35 7.25
CA ASN A 61 -3.97 -3.97 6.89
C ASN A 61 -4.58 -3.49 5.57
N GLY A 62 -5.45 -4.28 4.94
CA GLY A 62 -6.02 -3.89 3.64
C GLY A 62 -5.06 -4.07 2.46
N LEU A 63 -4.03 -4.91 2.61
CA LEU A 63 -3.01 -5.13 1.58
C LEU A 63 -3.11 -6.53 0.96
N GLN A 64 -2.70 -6.63 -0.30
CA GLN A 64 -2.50 -7.88 -1.03
C GLN A 64 -1.04 -8.00 -1.48
N PRO A 65 -0.50 -9.23 -1.61
CA PRO A 65 0.85 -9.43 -2.15
C PRO A 65 0.93 -8.89 -3.57
N CYS A 66 2.08 -8.31 -3.92
CA CYS A 66 2.33 -7.82 -5.26
C CYS A 66 2.46 -8.98 -6.24
N ALA A 67 1.53 -9.08 -7.20
CA ALA A 67 1.54 -10.13 -8.21
C ALA A 67 2.82 -10.15 -9.07
N SER A 68 3.45 -8.98 -9.28
CA SER A 68 4.70 -8.84 -10.02
C SER A 68 5.94 -9.31 -9.23
N CYS A 69 5.83 -9.45 -7.92
CA CYS A 69 6.91 -9.97 -7.05
C CYS A 69 6.76 -11.47 -6.78
N SER A 70 5.56 -12.02 -7.00
CA SER A 70 5.27 -13.45 -6.82
C SER A 70 5.28 -14.25 -8.13
N GLN A 71 5.63 -13.60 -9.25
CA GLN A 71 5.95 -14.27 -10.51
C GLN A 71 7.36 -14.83 -10.51
#